data_AF-A0A4R0YYZ3-F1
#
_entry.id   AF-A0A4R0YYZ3-F1
#
_cell.length_a   1.000
_cell.length_b   1.000
_cell.length_c   1.000
_cell.angle_alpha   90.00
_cell.angle_beta   90.00
_cell.angle_gamma   90.00
#
_symmetry.space_group_name_H-M   'P 1'
#
loop_
_entity.id
_entity.type
_entity.pdbx_description
1 polymer ?
#
loop_
_entity_poly.entity_id
_entity_poly.type
_entity_poly.pdbx_seq_one_letter_code
_entity_poly.pdbx_strand_id
1 'polypeptide(L)'
;MKKTVLINASFLVEVEEIEVHKDFGMIDQVTNELCQDQTIQIGTNAVNVEWESCSTVVLDPGSMNCGLCSTCGRWTKDREKRDPLLQLCNGATFEGKLLCDDCLPEDHRWSF
;
A
#
# COMPACT_ATOMS: atom_id res chain seq x y z
N MET A 1 32.16 -8.92 -2.24
CA MET A 1 31.18 -9.73 -1.48
C MET A 1 29.79 -9.33 -1.95
N LYS A 2 28.93 -10.28 -2.32
CA LYS A 2 27.53 -10.01 -2.70
C LYS A 2 26.63 -10.03 -1.45
N LYS A 3 25.54 -9.29 -1.48
CA LYS A 3 24.48 -9.31 -0.45
C LYS A 3 23.14 -9.52 -1.14
N THR A 4 22.24 -10.24 -0.50
CA THR A 4 20.84 -10.39 -0.92
C THR A 4 19.99 -9.40 -0.14
N VAL A 5 19.03 -8.77 -0.81
CA VAL A 5 18.13 -7.77 -0.22
C VAL A 5 16.70 -8.18 -0.54
N LEU A 6 15.86 -8.30 0.48
CA LEU A 6 14.42 -8.47 0.32
C LEU A 6 13.78 -7.08 0.20
N ILE A 7 13.05 -6.86 -0.90
CA ILE A 7 12.31 -5.62 -1.13
C ILE A 7 10.82 -5.93 -0.99
N ASN A 8 10.18 -5.34 0.03
CA ASN A 8 8.73 -5.42 0.18
C ASN A 8 8.09 -4.20 -0.47
N ALA A 9 7.22 -4.44 -1.45
CA ALA A 9 6.43 -3.42 -2.12
C ALA A 9 4.94 -3.66 -1.87
N SER A 10 4.14 -2.59 -1.90
CA SER A 10 2.69 -2.67 -1.75
C SER A 10 2.05 -1.76 -2.78
N PHE A 11 1.03 -2.29 -3.45
CA PHE A 11 0.30 -1.61 -4.51
C PHE A 11 -1.17 -1.56 -4.14
N LEU A 12 -1.85 -0.48 -4.56
CA LEU A 12 -3.29 -0.34 -4.43
C LEU A 12 -3.89 -0.36 -5.83
N VAL A 13 -4.97 -1.11 -5.98
CA VAL A 13 -5.79 -1.16 -7.19
C VAL A 13 -7.24 -0.97 -6.76
N GLU A 14 -7.93 -0.07 -7.45
CA GLU A 14 -9.38 0.08 -7.29
C GLU A 14 -10.08 -0.93 -8.18
N VAL A 15 -11.00 -1.69 -7.60
CA VAL A 15 -11.81 -2.69 -8.29
C VAL A 15 -13.27 -2.51 -7.90
N GLU A 16 -14.19 -2.91 -8.78
CA GLU A 16 -15.61 -2.94 -8.44
C GLU A 16 -15.89 -4.02 -7.39
N GLU A 17 -16.89 -3.81 -6.54
CA GLU A 17 -17.24 -4.74 -5.45
C GLU A 17 -17.54 -6.15 -5.97
N ILE A 18 -18.14 -6.26 -7.16
CA ILE A 18 -18.43 -7.55 -7.81
C ILE A 18 -17.18 -8.37 -8.14
N GLU A 19 -16.02 -7.73 -8.31
CA GLU A 19 -14.76 -8.40 -8.62
C GLU A 19 -14.04 -8.94 -7.37
N VAL A 20 -14.39 -8.47 -6.16
CA VAL A 20 -13.67 -8.81 -4.91
C VAL A 20 -13.69 -10.30 -4.56
N HIS A 21 -14.76 -11.00 -4.94
CA HIS A 21 -14.98 -12.41 -4.62
C HIS A 21 -14.99 -13.33 -5.85
N LYS A 22 -14.53 -12.81 -6.99
CA LYS A 22 -14.56 -13.53 -8.25
C LYS A 22 -13.27 -14.33 -8.42
N ASP A 23 -13.41 -15.65 -8.46
CA ASP A 23 -12.30 -16.54 -8.81
C ASP A 23 -11.78 -16.22 -10.21
N PHE A 24 -10.46 -16.07 -10.34
CA PHE A 24 -9.79 -15.65 -11.57
C PHE A 24 -10.24 -14.27 -12.08
N GLY A 25 -10.70 -13.42 -11.16
CA GLY A 25 -11.12 -12.04 -11.41
C GLY A 25 -9.95 -11.08 -11.61
N MET A 26 -10.27 -9.78 -11.65
CA MET A 26 -9.28 -8.72 -11.88
C MET A 26 -8.14 -8.73 -10.84
N ILE A 27 -8.46 -9.01 -9.57
CA ILE A 27 -7.46 -9.07 -8.49
C ILE A 27 -6.40 -10.14 -8.77
N ASP A 28 -6.82 -11.35 -9.18
CA ASP A 28 -5.91 -12.46 -9.48
C ASP A 28 -5.04 -12.14 -10.70
N GLN A 29 -5.64 -11.54 -11.73
CA GLN A 29 -4.92 -11.16 -12.96
C GLN A 29 -3.85 -10.10 -12.67
N VAL A 30 -4.20 -9.04 -11.93
CA VAL A 30 -3.23 -7.99 -11.52
C VAL A 30 -2.14 -8.58 -10.64
N THR A 31 -2.51 -9.46 -9.71
CA THR A 31 -1.56 -10.13 -8.83
C THR A 31 -0.56 -10.95 -9.63
N ASN A 32 -1.00 -11.74 -10.60
CA ASN A 32 -0.12 -12.55 -11.44
C ASN A 32 0.86 -11.72 -12.29
N GLU A 33 0.42 -10.58 -12.81
CA GLU A 33 1.29 -9.68 -13.59
C GLU A 33 2.35 -8.98 -12.72
N LEU A 34 1.99 -8.60 -11.49
CA LEU A 34 2.90 -7.92 -10.55
C LEU A 34 3.84 -8.89 -9.82
N CYS A 35 3.33 -10.04 -9.39
CA CYS A 35 3.96 -10.96 -8.44
C CYS A 35 4.56 -12.17 -9.18
N GLN A 36 5.57 -11.89 -10.01
CA GLN A 36 6.35 -12.87 -10.79
C GLN A 36 7.83 -12.48 -10.84
N ASP A 37 8.72 -13.40 -11.23
CA ASP A 37 10.13 -13.10 -11.47
C ASP A 37 10.27 -12.05 -12.59
N GLN A 38 11.16 -11.07 -12.41
CA GLN A 38 11.30 -9.96 -13.34
C GLN A 38 12.75 -9.60 -13.63
N THR A 39 12.98 -9.01 -14.79
CA THR A 39 14.23 -8.33 -15.12
C THR A 39 13.97 -6.82 -15.18
N ILE A 40 14.49 -6.09 -14.19
CA ILE A 40 14.33 -4.64 -14.11
C ILE A 40 15.48 -3.97 -14.87
N GLN A 41 15.13 -3.10 -15.82
CA GLN A 41 16.09 -2.27 -16.55
C GLN A 41 16.39 -0.99 -15.76
N ILE A 42 17.66 -0.75 -15.48
CA ILE A 42 18.15 0.43 -14.75
C ILE A 42 19.22 1.10 -15.63
N GLY A 43 18.80 2.06 -16.45
CA GLY A 43 19.66 2.67 -17.47
C GLY A 43 20.10 1.63 -18.50
N THR A 44 21.40 1.37 -18.59
CA THR A 44 21.98 0.33 -19.46
C THR A 44 22.15 -1.02 -18.76
N ASN A 45 21.79 -1.13 -17.48
CA ASN A 45 21.94 -2.35 -16.70
C ASN A 45 20.62 -3.11 -16.62
N ALA A 46 20.72 -4.44 -16.47
CA ALA A 46 19.60 -5.31 -16.17
C ALA A 46 19.85 -6.02 -14.84
N VAL A 47 18.83 -6.05 -13.98
CA VAL A 47 18.87 -6.75 -12.69
C VAL A 47 17.73 -7.75 -12.65
N ASN A 48 18.07 -9.03 -12.44
CA ASN A 48 17.08 -10.06 -12.19
C ASN A 48 16.62 -9.97 -10.74
N VAL A 49 15.30 -9.97 -10.54
CA VAL A 49 14.64 -9.97 -9.24
C VAL A 49 13.76 -11.21 -9.20
N GLU A 50 14.02 -12.06 -8.20
CA GLU A 50 13.22 -13.24 -7.90
C GLU A 50 12.05 -12.83 -7.00
N TRP A 51 10.86 -13.34 -7.32
CA TRP A 51 9.66 -13.10 -6.54
C TRP A 51 9.52 -14.15 -5.43
N GLU A 52 9.29 -13.69 -4.20
CA GLU A 52 9.22 -14.56 -3.02
C GLU A 52 7.80 -14.72 -2.45
N SER A 53 7.04 -13.62 -2.37
CA SER A 53 5.70 -13.66 -1.77
C SER A 53 4.85 -12.47 -2.18
N CYS A 54 3.53 -12.63 -2.08
CA CYS A 54 2.52 -11.62 -2.36
C CYS A 54 1.34 -11.89 -1.43
N SER A 55 0.74 -10.83 -0.89
CA SER A 55 -0.45 -10.93 -0.06
C SER A 55 -1.45 -9.87 -0.48
N THR A 56 -2.71 -10.27 -0.61
CA THR A 56 -3.80 -9.37 -0.98
C THR A 56 -4.70 -9.14 0.22
N VAL A 57 -5.13 -7.89 0.41
CA VAL A 57 -6.07 -7.49 1.46
C VAL A 57 -7.08 -6.51 0.89
N VAL A 58 -8.36 -6.73 1.19
CA VAL A 58 -9.43 -5.78 0.88
C VAL A 58 -9.50 -4.80 2.03
N LEU A 59 -9.32 -3.51 1.74
CA LEU A 59 -9.34 -2.46 2.77
C LEU A 59 -10.78 -2.14 3.18
N ASP A 60 -11.03 -2.18 4.49
CA ASP A 60 -12.32 -1.83 5.07
C ASP A 60 -12.14 -0.81 6.21
N PRO A 61 -12.47 0.48 5.99
CA PRO A 61 -12.38 1.51 7.04
C PRO A 61 -13.28 1.26 8.26
N GLY A 62 -14.32 0.42 8.12
CA GLY A 62 -15.25 0.10 9.20
C GLY A 62 -14.67 -0.87 10.24
N SER A 63 -13.73 -1.72 9.83
CA SER A 63 -13.14 -2.76 10.69
C SER A 63 -11.62 -2.66 10.83
N MET A 64 -10.93 -1.96 9.93
CA MET A 64 -9.48 -1.84 9.90
C MET A 64 -9.01 -0.41 10.20
N ASN A 65 -7.79 -0.27 10.73
CA ASN A 65 -7.14 1.03 10.89
C ASN A 65 -6.60 1.55 9.54
N CYS A 66 -7.52 1.90 8.64
CA CYS A 66 -7.25 2.51 7.36
C CYS A 66 -8.41 3.41 6.92
N GLY A 67 -8.15 4.35 6.03
CA GLY A 67 -9.18 5.16 5.40
C GLY A 67 -8.59 6.14 4.39
N LEU A 68 -9.46 6.89 3.73
CA LEU A 68 -9.04 7.93 2.79
C LEU A 68 -8.70 9.21 3.55
N CYS A 69 -7.58 9.83 3.19
CA CYS A 69 -7.24 11.19 3.61
C CYS A 69 -8.37 12.15 3.17
N SER A 70 -8.88 12.93 4.11
CA SER A 70 -10.01 13.85 3.88
C SER A 70 -9.66 15.01 2.95
N THR A 71 -8.37 15.24 2.66
CA THR A 71 -7.90 16.33 1.80
C THR A 71 -7.59 15.86 0.39
N CYS A 72 -6.83 14.77 0.25
CA CYS A 72 -6.30 14.32 -1.05
C CYS A 72 -6.86 12.97 -1.53
N GLY A 73 -7.64 12.27 -0.71
CA GLY A 73 -8.20 10.96 -1.05
C GLY A 73 -7.19 9.80 -1.02
N ARG A 74 -5.94 10.01 -0.60
CA ARG A 74 -4.95 8.93 -0.46
C ARG A 74 -5.33 7.97 0.66
N TRP A 75 -5.23 6.66 0.43
CA TRP A 75 -5.34 5.67 1.51
C TRP A 75 -4.20 5.84 2.52
N THR A 76 -4.57 5.94 3.79
CA THR A 76 -3.66 6.11 4.91
C THR A 76 -4.12 5.32 6.12
N LYS A 77 -3.19 5.01 7.02
CA LYS A 77 -3.51 4.54 8.37
C LYS A 77 -3.47 5.69 9.37
N ASP A 78 -4.13 5.51 10.50
CA ASP A 78 -4.01 6.41 11.63
C ASP A 78 -2.94 5.89 12.61
N ARG A 79 -1.81 6.61 12.70
CA ARG A 79 -0.69 6.28 13.59
C ARG A 79 -1.01 6.47 15.08
N GLU A 80 -2.14 7.06 15.40
CA GLU A 80 -2.60 7.25 16.78
C GLU A 80 -3.50 6.10 17.25
N LYS A 81 -3.95 5.24 16.34
CA LYS A 81 -4.75 4.05 16.62
C LYS A 81 -3.89 2.79 16.66
N ARG A 82 -4.44 1.74 17.28
CA ARG A 82 -3.81 0.41 17.33
C ARG A 82 -3.88 -0.27 15.96
N ASP A 83 -3.10 -1.35 15.82
CA ASP A 83 -3.12 -2.25 14.67
C ASP A 83 -2.98 -1.54 13.30
N PRO A 84 -1.95 -0.68 13.11
CA PRO A 84 -1.77 0.05 11.86
C PRO A 84 -1.42 -0.91 10.72
N LEU A 85 -2.08 -0.78 9.57
CA LEU A 85 -1.70 -1.49 8.34
C LEU A 85 -0.34 -0.96 7.87
N LEU A 86 0.74 -1.70 8.14
CA LEU A 86 2.11 -1.23 7.95
C LEU A 86 2.43 -0.85 6.49
N GLN A 87 1.72 -1.44 5.53
CA GLN A 87 1.84 -1.23 4.09
C GLN A 87 1.26 0.12 3.60
N LEU A 88 0.38 0.76 4.37
CA LEU A 88 -0.19 2.07 4.00
C LEU A 88 0.69 3.24 4.46
N CYS A 89 0.51 4.39 3.81
CA CYS A 89 1.14 5.65 4.22
C CYS A 89 0.73 6.04 5.64
N ASN A 90 1.56 6.87 6.28
CA ASN A 90 1.26 7.35 7.63
C ASN A 90 0.24 8.48 7.56
N GLY A 91 -0.49 8.63 8.65
CA GLY A 91 -1.45 9.70 8.84
C GLY A 91 -1.89 9.74 10.30
N ALA A 92 -2.78 10.66 10.61
CA ALA A 92 -3.39 10.80 11.93
C ALA A 92 -4.79 11.41 11.82
N THR A 93 -5.64 11.13 12.81
CA THR A 93 -6.89 11.86 12.96
C THR A 93 -6.59 13.23 13.57
N PHE A 94 -6.74 14.30 12.79
CA PHE A 94 -6.57 15.67 13.23
C PHE A 94 -7.91 16.42 13.09
N GLU A 95 -8.37 17.06 14.17
CA GLU A 95 -9.66 17.77 14.21
C GLU A 95 -10.86 16.93 13.70
N GLY A 96 -10.86 15.64 14.02
CA GLY A 96 -11.91 14.70 13.63
C GLY A 96 -11.84 14.21 12.18
N LYS A 97 -10.79 14.57 11.42
CA LYS A 97 -10.57 14.14 10.04
C LYS A 97 -9.30 13.29 9.95
N LEU A 98 -9.35 12.21 9.18
CA LEU A 98 -8.16 11.44 8.85
C LEU A 98 -7.35 12.19 7.78
N LEU A 99 -6.10 12.53 8.08
CA LEU A 99 -5.16 13.18 7.16
C LEU A 99 -3.92 12.31 6.97
N CYS A 100 -3.38 12.22 5.75
CA CYS A 100 -2.08 11.61 5.51
C CYS A 100 -0.94 12.51 6.00
N ASP A 101 0.26 11.95 6.12
CA ASP A 101 1.52 12.63 6.45
C ASP A 101 1.72 13.93 5.66
N ASP A 102 1.53 13.89 4.33
CA ASP A 102 1.68 15.07 3.47
C ASP A 102 0.65 16.20 3.76
N CYS A 103 -0.51 15.87 4.33
CA CYS A 103 -1.63 16.80 4.53
C CYS A 103 -1.83 17.21 5.99
N LEU A 104 -1.07 16.63 6.91
CA LEU A 104 -1.06 17.05 8.31
C LEU A 104 -0.40 18.43 8.44
N PRO A 105 -0.77 19.22 9.48
CA PRO A 105 -0.04 20.44 9.81
C PRO A 105 1.46 20.17 9.98
N GLU A 106 2.30 21.11 9.54
CA GLU A 106 3.78 20.96 9.58
C GLU A 106 4.33 20.73 11.00
N ASP A 107 3.62 21.21 12.04
CA ASP A 107 3.99 21.02 13.44
C ASP A 107 3.49 19.71 14.04
N HIS A 108 2.74 18.91 13.28
CA HIS A 108 2.24 17.62 13.72
C HIS A 108 3.34 16.55 13.66
N ARG A 109 3.49 15.75 14.73
CA ARG A 109 4.54 14.71 14.87
C ARG A 109 4.59 13.63 13.77
N TRP A 110 3.55 13.55 12.95
CA TRP A 110 3.42 12.57 11.86
C TRP A 110 3.34 13.22 10.48
N SER A 111 3.65 14.53 10.37
CA SER A 111 3.82 15.21 9.08
C SER A 111 5.24 14.93 8.55
N PHE A 112 5.34 14.53 7.28
CA PHE A 112 6.58 14.19 6.58
C PHE A 112 6.54 14.63 5.12
#